data_AF-B4JZC7-F1
#
_entry.id   AF-B4JZC7-F1
#
_cell.length_a   1.000
_cell.length_b   1.000
_cell.length_c   1.000
_cell.angle_alpha   90.00
_cell.angle_beta   90.00
_cell.angle_gamma   90.00
#
_symmetry.space_group_name_H-M   'P 1'
#
loop_
_entity.id
_entity.type
_entity.pdbx_description
1 polymer ?
#
loop_
_entity_poly.entity_id
_entity_poly.type
_entity_poly.pdbx_seq_one_letter_code
_entity_poly.pdbx_strand_id
1 'polypeptide(L)'
;MLYIVVAMLCLLASGSQAAPEEAANKTNDFDSLNLAKCPEGADNAEECIKSMFNTVLQRSRLGVPELNIEPYDPLLINRSSFHYSSGVVKGRISVRNVKLFGLAEHKIEKLRMKVNGDKVKFEMISTIPKVNMNGIYKAEMQVNSLHLKPKGNFNITLFDVENHVVTDGDILSKDGHRYFRFTDIEADPKIRDLTIKANGIFPDPELDEIALNVANNYWRDIYGVILPETRRSWLPVLLRVINQALINVPIDDFLQSSE
;
A
#
# COMPACT_ATOMS: atom_id res chain seq x y z
N MET A 1 39.07 -4.59 51.38
CA MET A 1 39.15 -5.96 50.84
C MET A 1 38.20 -6.03 49.64
N LEU A 2 38.79 -6.18 48.44
CA LEU A 2 38.28 -6.91 47.27
C LEU A 2 36.75 -6.84 47.04
N TYR A 3 36.18 -6.07 46.10
CA TYR A 3 36.41 -6.09 44.64
C TYR A 3 36.21 -4.71 44.00
N ILE A 4 37.29 -3.92 43.96
CA ILE A 4 37.45 -2.69 43.15
C ILE A 4 38.75 -2.87 42.35
N VAL A 5 38.81 -3.75 41.34
CA VAL A 5 40.00 -3.87 40.45
C VAL A 5 39.70 -4.44 39.05
N VAL A 6 38.57 -4.14 38.41
CA VAL A 6 38.42 -4.41 36.94
C VAL A 6 37.79 -3.23 36.17
N ALA A 7 37.42 -2.13 36.85
CA ALA A 7 36.72 -1.00 36.22
C ALA A 7 37.62 0.22 35.89
N MET A 8 38.94 0.15 36.04
CA MET A 8 39.83 1.26 35.68
C MET A 8 41.20 0.76 35.24
N LEU A 9 41.34 0.49 33.95
CA LEU A 9 42.60 0.66 33.22
C LEU A 9 42.25 0.79 31.73
N CYS A 10 42.78 1.85 31.13
CA CYS A 10 42.64 2.29 29.74
C CYS A 10 41.47 3.25 29.44
N LEU A 11 41.48 4.40 30.14
CA LEU A 11 41.30 5.67 29.43
C LEU A 11 42.70 6.22 29.07
N LEU A 12 42.79 6.79 27.87
CA LEU A 12 43.86 7.64 27.31
C LEU A 12 44.91 6.96 26.40
N ALA A 13 44.47 6.63 25.18
CA ALA A 13 45.14 6.93 23.90
C ALA A 13 44.25 6.29 22.81
N SER A 14 43.30 6.99 22.21
CA SER A 14 43.52 8.01 21.20
C SER A 14 42.30 8.93 21.11
N GLY A 15 42.55 10.21 20.85
CA GLY A 15 41.49 11.11 20.43
C GLY A 15 40.95 10.65 19.08
N SER A 16 39.69 10.25 19.05
CA SER A 16 38.88 10.34 17.84
C SER A 16 37.93 11.50 18.09
N GLN A 17 38.22 12.64 17.47
CA GLN A 17 37.17 13.57 17.12
C GLN A 17 36.10 12.73 16.43
N ALA A 18 34.90 12.66 17.00
CA ALA A 18 33.74 12.28 16.20
C ALA A 18 33.64 13.37 15.14
N ALA A 19 34.11 13.06 13.94
CA ALA A 19 33.85 13.84 12.75
C ALA A 19 32.31 14.01 12.66
N PRO A 20 31.82 15.13 12.11
CA PRO A 20 30.44 15.17 11.65
C PRO A 20 30.24 13.94 10.77
N GLU A 21 29.15 13.20 11.00
CA GLU A 21 28.71 12.14 10.11
C GLU A 21 28.54 12.79 8.73
N GLU A 22 29.59 12.66 7.91
CA GLU A 22 29.59 13.07 6.51
C GLU A 22 28.40 12.35 5.90
N ALA A 23 27.42 13.12 5.43
CA ALA A 23 26.26 12.59 4.73
C ALA A 23 26.77 11.61 3.68
N ALA A 24 26.55 10.32 3.92
CA ALA A 24 26.91 9.27 2.99
C ALA A 24 26.29 9.67 1.65
N ASN A 25 27.16 9.89 0.67
CA ASN A 25 26.81 10.31 -0.67
C ASN A 25 25.92 9.21 -1.28
N LYS A 26 24.59 9.35 -1.11
CA LYS A 26 23.55 8.38 -1.49
C LYS A 26 23.30 8.32 -3.00
N THR A 27 24.24 8.79 -3.81
CA THR A 27 24.04 9.04 -5.24
C THR A 27 24.20 7.81 -6.13
N ASN A 28 24.44 6.60 -5.60
CA ASN A 28 24.66 5.40 -6.44
C ASN A 28 23.79 4.17 -6.09
N ASP A 29 22.81 4.29 -5.18
CA ASP A 29 22.04 3.11 -4.74
C ASP A 29 20.83 2.79 -5.65
N PHE A 30 20.41 3.75 -6.50
CA PHE A 30 19.31 3.62 -7.45
C PHE A 30 19.67 2.88 -8.74
N ASP A 31 20.96 2.71 -9.03
CA ASP A 31 21.43 1.86 -10.13
C ASP A 31 20.94 0.41 -9.99
N SER A 32 20.68 -0.04 -8.75
CA SER A 32 20.09 -1.36 -8.45
C SER A 32 18.73 -1.56 -9.13
N LEU A 33 17.93 -0.49 -9.25
CA LEU A 33 16.64 -0.51 -9.91
C LEU A 33 16.76 -0.27 -11.42
N ASN A 34 17.93 0.13 -11.94
CA ASN A 34 18.20 0.43 -13.36
C ASN A 34 17.00 1.11 -14.05
N LEU A 35 16.62 2.26 -13.49
CA LEU A 35 15.49 3.05 -13.96
C LEU A 35 15.91 3.88 -15.17
N ALA A 36 15.09 3.87 -16.22
CA ALA A 36 15.28 4.78 -17.33
C ALA A 36 15.04 6.23 -16.86
N LYS A 37 15.91 7.14 -17.28
CA LYS A 37 15.76 8.57 -17.01
C LYS A 37 14.78 9.20 -18.00
N CYS A 38 13.83 9.96 -17.48
CA CYS A 38 12.77 10.63 -18.21
C CYS A 38 13.12 12.10 -18.43
N PRO A 39 13.05 12.63 -19.66
CA PRO A 39 13.22 14.06 -19.89
C PRO A 39 12.04 14.84 -19.30
N GLU A 40 12.33 15.85 -18.48
CA GLU A 40 11.35 16.80 -17.95
C GLU A 40 10.76 17.63 -19.10
N GLY A 41 9.45 17.88 -19.06
CA GLY A 41 8.77 18.77 -20.01
C GLY A 41 8.63 18.24 -21.44
N ALA A 42 9.14 17.04 -21.75
CA ALA A 42 8.92 16.40 -23.04
C ALA A 42 7.48 15.89 -23.19
N ASP A 43 6.98 15.87 -24.43
CA ASP A 43 5.64 15.34 -24.77
C ASP A 43 5.42 13.88 -24.30
N ASN A 44 6.50 13.14 -23.99
CA ASN A 44 6.49 11.74 -23.57
C ASN A 44 6.84 11.51 -22.08
N ALA A 45 6.95 12.57 -21.26
CA ALA A 45 7.32 12.44 -19.85
C ALA A 45 6.36 11.50 -19.08
N GLU A 46 5.05 11.58 -19.36
CA GLU A 46 4.03 10.72 -18.73
C GLU A 46 4.24 9.23 -19.06
N GLU A 47 4.57 8.92 -20.32
CA GLU A 47 4.82 7.55 -20.76
C GLU A 47 6.10 6.99 -20.13
N CYS A 48 7.13 7.82 -20.03
CA CYS A 48 8.37 7.43 -19.37
C CYS A 48 8.18 7.19 -17.86
N ILE A 49 7.51 8.11 -17.14
CA ILE A 49 7.22 7.94 -15.71
C ILE A 49 6.34 6.70 -15.48
N LYS A 50 5.37 6.44 -16.36
CA LYS A 50 4.56 5.21 -16.33
C LYS A 50 5.42 3.95 -16.43
N SER A 51 6.34 3.91 -17.39
CA SER A 51 7.28 2.79 -17.58
C SER A 51 8.18 2.58 -16.35
N MET A 52 8.66 3.68 -15.78
CA MET A 52 9.43 3.68 -14.54
C MET A 52 8.63 3.10 -13.38
N PHE A 53 7.41 3.58 -13.11
CA PHE A 53 6.58 3.04 -12.03
C PHE A 53 6.28 1.54 -12.21
N ASN A 54 5.97 1.10 -13.43
CA ASN A 54 5.78 -0.33 -13.72
C ASN A 54 7.05 -1.15 -13.42
N THR A 55 8.23 -0.60 -13.74
CA THR A 55 9.52 -1.25 -13.44
C THR A 55 9.75 -1.34 -11.93
N VAL A 56 9.50 -0.25 -11.19
CA VAL A 56 9.63 -0.21 -9.73
C VAL A 56 8.68 -1.22 -9.08
N LEU A 57 7.40 -1.22 -9.45
CA LEU A 57 6.41 -2.18 -8.93
C LEU A 57 6.89 -3.62 -9.12
N GLN A 58 7.27 -3.98 -10.35
CA GLN A 58 7.72 -5.35 -10.64
C GLN A 58 8.97 -5.75 -9.85
N ARG A 59 9.96 -4.84 -9.73
CA ARG A 59 11.26 -5.14 -9.10
C ARG A 59 11.24 -5.06 -7.58
N SER A 60 10.30 -4.32 -6.99
CA SER A 60 10.21 -4.11 -5.54
C SER A 60 9.25 -5.07 -4.82
N ARG A 61 8.75 -6.12 -5.50
CA ARG A 61 7.86 -7.15 -4.93
C ARG A 61 8.28 -7.62 -3.54
N LEU A 62 9.57 -7.98 -3.41
CA LEU A 62 10.19 -8.48 -2.18
C LEU A 62 10.93 -7.38 -1.40
N GLY A 63 10.66 -6.12 -1.71
CA GLY A 63 11.40 -4.96 -1.22
C GLY A 63 12.70 -4.73 -1.98
N VAL A 64 13.35 -3.61 -1.66
CA VAL A 64 14.70 -3.25 -2.11
C VAL A 64 15.45 -2.77 -0.86
N PRO A 65 16.12 -3.68 -0.13
CA PRO A 65 16.75 -3.36 1.16
C PRO A 65 17.75 -2.21 1.09
N GLU A 66 18.50 -2.11 0.00
CA GLU A 66 19.47 -1.05 -0.26
C GLU A 66 18.79 0.34 -0.24
N LEU A 67 17.58 0.41 -0.80
CA LEU A 67 16.75 1.61 -0.83
C LEU A 67 15.82 1.74 0.38
N ASN A 68 15.90 0.87 1.39
CA ASN A 68 14.95 0.81 2.51
C ASN A 68 13.48 0.68 2.06
N ILE A 69 13.23 0.02 0.93
CA ILE A 69 11.89 -0.29 0.45
C ILE A 69 11.49 -1.66 1.02
N GLU A 70 10.43 -1.68 1.82
CA GLU A 70 9.93 -2.93 2.41
C GLU A 70 9.20 -3.80 1.37
N PRO A 71 9.14 -5.14 1.57
CA PRO A 71 8.27 -6.01 0.79
C PRO A 71 6.81 -5.58 0.87
N TYR A 72 6.13 -5.52 -0.28
CA TYR A 72 4.72 -5.13 -0.35
C TYR A 72 3.81 -6.20 -0.95
N ASP A 73 4.35 -7.34 -1.40
CA ASP A 73 3.57 -8.49 -1.85
C ASP A 73 4.13 -9.80 -1.24
N PRO A 74 3.56 -10.28 -0.11
CA PRO A 74 2.28 -9.82 0.45
C PRO A 74 2.37 -8.52 1.25
N LEU A 75 1.37 -7.66 1.09
CA LEU A 75 1.14 -6.53 2.00
C LEU A 75 0.48 -7.05 3.27
N LEU A 76 1.07 -6.70 4.42
CA LEU A 76 0.59 -7.12 5.72
C LEU A 76 -0.24 -6.02 6.39
N ILE A 77 -1.47 -6.34 6.78
CA ILE A 77 -2.33 -5.45 7.56
C ILE A 77 -2.62 -6.10 8.90
N ASN A 78 -1.97 -5.59 9.95
CA ASN A 78 -2.07 -6.13 11.31
C ASN A 78 -3.51 -6.08 11.83
N ARG A 79 -4.17 -4.93 11.68
CA ARG A 79 -5.55 -4.72 12.09
C ARG A 79 -6.19 -3.60 11.30
N SER A 80 -7.44 -3.80 10.90
CA SER A 80 -8.30 -2.74 10.37
C SER A 80 -9.73 -2.97 10.82
N SER A 81 -10.54 -1.93 10.84
CA SER A 81 -11.97 -2.05 11.15
C SER A 81 -12.76 -0.96 10.47
N PHE A 82 -13.94 -1.31 9.98
CA PHE A 82 -14.90 -0.36 9.44
C PHE A 82 -16.25 -0.55 10.12
N HIS A 83 -17.03 0.53 10.12
CA HIS A 83 -18.41 0.50 10.55
C HIS A 83 -19.28 0.48 9.29
N TYR A 84 -20.36 -0.27 9.35
CA TYR A 84 -21.39 -0.27 8.33
C TYR A 84 -22.70 0.14 8.99
N SER A 85 -23.45 1.02 8.36
CA SER A 85 -24.77 1.43 8.85
C SER A 85 -25.64 1.84 7.66
N SER A 86 -26.57 0.97 7.27
CA SER A 86 -27.53 1.24 6.20
C SER A 86 -28.84 0.49 6.45
N GLY A 87 -29.95 1.23 6.38
CA GLY A 87 -31.29 0.70 6.63
C GLY A 87 -31.38 -0.02 7.98
N VAL A 88 -31.70 -1.31 7.93
CA VAL A 88 -31.89 -2.16 9.12
C VAL A 88 -30.62 -2.85 9.60
N VAL A 89 -29.51 -2.66 8.89
CA VAL A 89 -28.23 -3.31 9.16
C VAL A 89 -27.24 -2.28 9.69
N LYS A 90 -26.72 -2.50 10.87
CA LYS A 90 -25.60 -1.73 11.41
C LYS A 90 -24.61 -2.63 12.12
N GLY A 91 -23.35 -2.26 12.11
CA GLY A 91 -22.34 -3.04 12.81
C GLY A 91 -20.93 -2.58 12.59
N ARG A 92 -20.01 -3.32 13.19
CA ARG A 92 -18.58 -3.12 13.06
C ARG A 92 -17.94 -4.43 12.63
N ILE A 93 -17.14 -4.37 11.57
CA ILE A 93 -16.32 -5.48 11.11
C ILE A 93 -14.86 -5.14 11.39
N SER A 94 -14.14 -6.07 12.00
CA SER A 94 -12.71 -5.97 12.26
C SER A 94 -11.99 -7.12 11.61
N VAL A 95 -10.88 -6.82 10.94
CA VAL A 95 -9.98 -7.81 10.35
C VAL A 95 -8.60 -7.69 11.01
N ARG A 96 -7.89 -8.82 11.09
CA ARG A 96 -6.52 -8.87 11.62
C ARG A 96 -5.69 -9.91 10.87
N ASN A 97 -4.37 -9.73 10.93
CA ASN A 97 -3.40 -10.60 10.27
C ASN A 97 -3.74 -10.80 8.79
N VAL A 98 -4.15 -9.72 8.12
CA VAL A 98 -4.51 -9.80 6.71
C VAL A 98 -3.23 -9.83 5.88
N LYS A 99 -3.17 -10.75 4.94
CA LYS A 99 -2.15 -10.84 3.92
C LYS A 99 -2.80 -10.59 2.57
N LEU A 100 -2.30 -9.62 1.84
CA LEU A 100 -2.79 -9.21 0.52
C LEU A 100 -1.73 -9.53 -0.52
N PHE A 101 -2.07 -10.36 -1.50
CA PHE A 101 -1.16 -10.89 -2.52
C PHE A 101 -1.57 -10.43 -3.92
N GLY A 102 -0.60 -10.38 -4.83
CA GLY A 102 -0.79 -10.10 -6.26
C GLY A 102 -0.67 -8.61 -6.60
N LEU A 103 -0.30 -7.75 -5.64
CA LEU A 103 -0.05 -6.33 -5.88
C LEU A 103 1.16 -6.10 -6.80
N ALA A 104 2.11 -7.04 -6.85
CA ALA A 104 3.27 -6.95 -7.75
C ALA A 104 2.92 -7.16 -9.23
N GLU A 105 1.75 -7.71 -9.52
CA GLU A 105 1.23 -7.88 -10.88
C GLU A 105 0.48 -6.63 -11.37
N HIS A 106 0.56 -5.53 -10.62
CA HIS A 106 -0.05 -4.25 -10.95
C HIS A 106 0.62 -3.63 -12.17
N LYS A 107 -0.19 -3.23 -13.15
CA LYS A 107 0.26 -2.62 -14.39
C LYS A 107 -0.48 -1.31 -14.64
N ILE A 108 0.26 -0.21 -14.66
CA ILE A 108 -0.23 1.10 -15.04
C ILE A 108 -0.31 1.16 -16.58
N GLU A 109 -1.51 1.37 -17.09
CA GLU A 109 -1.79 1.43 -18.52
C GLU A 109 -1.75 2.88 -19.02
N LYS A 110 -2.27 3.80 -18.20
CA LYS A 110 -2.27 5.25 -18.49
C LYS A 110 -1.90 6.02 -17.24
N LEU A 111 -1.08 7.04 -17.42
CA LEU A 111 -0.70 8.00 -16.41
C LEU A 111 -0.87 9.38 -17.01
N ARG A 112 -1.46 10.30 -16.25
CA ARG A 112 -1.43 11.74 -16.51
C ARG A 112 -0.88 12.45 -15.30
N MET A 113 -0.06 13.47 -15.54
CA MET A 113 0.57 14.25 -14.50
C MET A 113 0.38 15.74 -14.75
N LYS A 114 -0.02 16.48 -13.71
CA LYS A 114 -0.05 17.94 -13.73
C LYS A 114 0.83 18.47 -12.62
N VAL A 115 1.73 19.39 -12.96
CA VAL A 115 2.63 20.05 -12.02
C VAL A 115 2.31 21.55 -12.01
N ASN A 116 2.17 22.14 -10.83
CA ASN A 116 1.98 23.58 -10.65
C ASN A 116 2.79 24.06 -9.44
N GLY A 117 3.98 24.62 -9.72
CA GLY A 117 5.00 24.85 -8.69
C GLY A 117 5.34 23.52 -8.00
N ASP A 118 5.27 23.50 -6.67
CA ASP A 118 5.54 22.29 -5.88
C ASP A 118 4.33 21.36 -5.78
N LYS A 119 3.18 21.69 -6.37
CA LYS A 119 1.99 20.83 -6.35
C LYS A 119 2.00 19.86 -7.52
N VAL A 120 1.65 18.61 -7.25
CA VAL A 120 1.49 17.59 -8.29
C VAL A 120 0.17 16.86 -8.17
N LYS A 121 -0.44 16.55 -9.31
CA LYS A 121 -1.62 15.70 -9.40
C LYS A 121 -1.37 14.57 -10.39
N PHE A 122 -1.63 13.35 -9.97
CA PHE A 122 -1.55 12.13 -10.76
C PHE A 122 -2.97 11.61 -11.02
N GLU A 123 -3.24 11.23 -12.27
CA GLU A 123 -4.40 10.44 -12.65
C GLU A 123 -3.90 9.16 -13.33
N MET A 124 -4.27 8.00 -12.79
CA MET A 124 -3.79 6.70 -13.26
C MET A 124 -4.94 5.76 -13.59
N ILE A 125 -4.81 5.05 -14.70
CA ILE A 125 -5.61 3.87 -15.02
C ILE A 125 -4.68 2.67 -15.02
N SER A 126 -5.04 1.63 -14.29
CA SER A 126 -4.18 0.47 -14.08
C SER A 126 -4.99 -0.80 -13.88
N THR A 127 -4.33 -1.94 -14.04
CA THR A 127 -4.95 -3.26 -13.88
C THR A 127 -4.16 -4.15 -12.92
N ILE A 128 -4.84 -5.08 -12.26
CA ILE A 128 -4.25 -6.19 -11.53
C ILE A 128 -5.01 -7.46 -11.89
N PRO A 129 -4.37 -8.47 -12.52
CA PRO A 129 -5.08 -9.67 -12.97
C PRO A 129 -5.77 -10.44 -11.84
N LYS A 130 -5.12 -10.50 -10.67
CA LYS A 130 -5.62 -11.24 -9.52
C LYS A 130 -5.11 -10.66 -8.22
N VAL A 131 -6.01 -10.39 -7.30
CA VAL A 131 -5.69 -9.99 -5.92
C VAL A 131 -6.28 -11.02 -4.98
N ASN A 132 -5.45 -11.59 -4.09
CA ASN A 132 -5.94 -12.46 -3.03
C ASN A 132 -5.74 -11.80 -1.67
N MET A 133 -6.74 -11.87 -0.81
CA MET A 133 -6.62 -11.44 0.57
C MET A 133 -7.13 -12.52 1.51
N ASN A 134 -6.36 -12.83 2.54
CA ASN A 134 -6.80 -13.74 3.58
C ASN A 134 -6.42 -13.23 4.96
N GLY A 135 -7.19 -13.63 5.96
CA GLY A 135 -6.99 -13.19 7.34
C GLY A 135 -8.10 -13.67 8.26
N ILE A 136 -8.17 -13.05 9.43
CA ILE A 136 -9.16 -13.37 10.47
C ILE A 136 -10.11 -12.18 10.57
N TYR A 137 -11.41 -12.46 10.61
CA TYR A 137 -12.44 -11.45 10.83
C TYR A 137 -13.22 -11.71 12.12
N LYS A 138 -13.73 -10.63 12.70
CA LYS A 138 -14.76 -10.63 13.74
C LYS A 138 -15.70 -9.48 13.44
N ALA A 139 -17.00 -9.73 13.48
CA ALA A 139 -18.00 -8.67 13.37
C ALA A 139 -18.95 -8.66 14.56
N GLU A 140 -19.56 -7.50 14.78
CA GLU A 140 -20.70 -7.31 15.66
C GLU A 140 -21.75 -6.58 14.84
N MET A 141 -22.78 -7.33 14.43
CA MET A 141 -23.80 -6.88 13.48
C MET A 141 -25.18 -6.93 14.15
N GLN A 142 -25.97 -5.90 13.92
CA GLN A 142 -27.38 -5.86 14.25
C GLN A 142 -28.16 -5.81 12.93
N VAL A 143 -29.07 -6.77 12.75
CA VAL A 143 -30.00 -6.85 11.62
C VAL A 143 -31.41 -6.87 12.19
N ASN A 144 -32.15 -5.77 12.07
CA ASN A 144 -33.41 -5.57 12.81
C ASN A 144 -33.21 -5.81 14.34
N SER A 145 -33.90 -6.80 14.91
CA SER A 145 -33.79 -7.23 16.32
C SER A 145 -32.70 -8.30 16.54
N LEU A 146 -32.16 -8.89 15.48
CA LEU A 146 -31.16 -9.95 15.56
C LEU A 146 -29.76 -9.38 15.78
N HIS A 147 -29.04 -9.95 16.74
CA HIS A 147 -27.65 -9.61 17.03
C HIS A 147 -26.75 -10.77 16.66
N LEU A 148 -25.87 -10.54 15.67
CA LEU A 148 -24.93 -11.52 15.15
C LEU A 148 -23.50 -11.13 15.53
N LYS A 149 -22.70 -12.13 15.92
CA LYS A 149 -21.29 -11.94 16.28
C LYS A 149 -20.39 -12.92 15.51
N PRO A 150 -20.40 -12.89 14.17
CA PRO A 150 -19.64 -13.85 13.38
C PRO A 150 -18.13 -13.63 13.60
N LYS A 151 -17.39 -14.73 13.58
CA LYS A 151 -15.94 -14.73 13.74
C LYS A 151 -15.35 -15.94 13.03
N GLY A 152 -14.29 -15.73 12.27
CA GLY A 152 -13.68 -16.81 11.53
C GLY A 152 -12.52 -16.34 10.67
N ASN A 153 -12.14 -17.20 9.74
CA ASN A 153 -11.16 -16.92 8.72
C ASN A 153 -11.87 -16.53 7.43
N PHE A 154 -11.25 -15.66 6.65
CA PHE A 154 -11.70 -15.35 5.30
C PHE A 154 -10.56 -15.49 4.30
N ASN A 155 -10.93 -15.78 3.06
CA ASN A 155 -10.08 -15.74 1.89
C ASN A 155 -10.93 -15.22 0.72
N ILE A 156 -10.60 -14.03 0.24
CA ILE A 156 -11.29 -13.36 -0.87
C ILE A 156 -10.32 -13.26 -2.03
N THR A 157 -10.78 -13.59 -3.23
CA THR A 157 -10.02 -13.40 -4.46
C THR A 157 -10.79 -12.48 -5.39
N LEU A 158 -10.16 -11.41 -5.84
CA LEU A 158 -10.64 -10.50 -6.87
C LEU A 158 -9.94 -10.85 -8.19
N PHE A 159 -10.68 -10.82 -9.29
CA PHE A 159 -10.15 -11.09 -10.62
C PHE A 159 -10.38 -9.91 -11.55
N ASP A 160 -9.35 -9.61 -12.34
CA ASP A 160 -9.31 -8.52 -13.32
C ASP A 160 -9.77 -7.21 -12.69
N VAL A 161 -8.95 -6.72 -11.76
CA VAL A 161 -9.16 -5.46 -11.07
C VAL A 161 -8.70 -4.33 -11.99
N GLU A 162 -9.59 -3.41 -12.33
CA GLU A 162 -9.27 -2.15 -12.99
C GLU A 162 -9.37 -1.02 -11.95
N ASN A 163 -8.31 -0.24 -11.80
CA ASN A 163 -8.28 0.88 -10.87
C ASN A 163 -8.20 2.19 -11.65
N HIS A 164 -9.10 3.11 -11.33
CA HIS A 164 -8.92 4.53 -11.57
C HIS A 164 -8.49 5.18 -10.25
N VAL A 165 -7.32 5.82 -10.27
CA VAL A 165 -6.72 6.44 -9.10
C VAL A 165 -6.44 7.91 -9.40
N VAL A 166 -6.85 8.79 -8.50
CA VAL A 166 -6.50 10.20 -8.53
C VAL A 166 -5.78 10.54 -7.24
N THR A 167 -4.61 11.15 -7.35
CA THR A 167 -3.76 11.43 -6.20
C THR A 167 -3.25 12.85 -6.29
N ASP A 168 -3.39 13.60 -5.20
CA ASP A 168 -2.81 14.93 -5.05
C ASP A 168 -1.61 14.86 -4.12
N GLY A 169 -0.59 15.68 -4.39
CA GLY A 169 0.64 15.68 -3.62
C GLY A 169 1.51 16.91 -3.82
N ASP A 170 2.70 16.82 -3.26
CA ASP A 170 3.73 17.85 -3.28
C ASP A 170 5.07 17.28 -3.77
N ILE A 171 5.90 18.15 -4.35
CA ILE A 171 7.33 17.95 -4.54
C ILE A 171 8.03 18.52 -3.31
N LEU A 172 8.76 17.69 -2.59
CA LEU A 172 9.53 18.08 -1.41
C LEU A 172 11.01 18.12 -1.71
N SER A 173 11.68 19.16 -1.23
CA SER A 173 13.16 19.21 -1.23
C SER A 173 13.68 18.68 0.11
N LYS A 174 14.58 17.69 0.07
CA LYS A 174 15.25 17.12 1.24
C LYS A 174 16.66 16.71 0.85
N ASP A 175 17.66 17.11 1.64
CA ASP A 175 19.07 16.76 1.44
C ASP A 175 19.60 17.07 0.02
N GLY A 176 19.11 18.16 -0.59
CA GLY A 176 19.48 18.58 -1.95
C GLY A 176 18.75 17.83 -3.08
N HIS A 177 17.88 16.89 -2.75
CA HIS A 177 17.09 16.10 -3.70
C HIS A 177 15.60 16.41 -3.62
N ARG A 178 14.89 16.21 -4.73
CA ARG A 178 13.43 16.36 -4.82
C ARG A 178 12.73 15.01 -4.69
N TYR A 179 11.57 14.96 -4.03
CA TYR A 179 10.79 13.74 -3.82
C TYR A 179 9.30 14.01 -4.01
N PHE A 180 8.57 13.03 -4.55
CA PHE A 180 7.11 13.07 -4.50
C PHE A 180 6.62 12.68 -3.11
N ARG A 181 5.69 13.47 -2.57
CA ARG A 181 4.87 13.11 -1.41
C ARG A 181 3.41 13.27 -1.75
N PHE A 182 2.68 12.17 -1.78
CA PHE A 182 1.23 12.21 -1.93
C PHE A 182 0.55 12.59 -0.62
N THR A 183 -0.40 13.51 -0.69
CA THR A 183 -1.16 14.02 0.46
C THR A 183 -2.57 13.45 0.52
N ASP A 184 -3.11 13.05 -0.63
CA ASP A 184 -4.44 12.45 -0.73
C ASP A 184 -4.50 11.41 -1.85
N ILE A 185 -5.38 10.42 -1.71
CA ILE A 185 -5.59 9.38 -2.71
C ILE A 185 -7.07 9.00 -2.77
N GLU A 186 -7.61 9.07 -3.97
CA GLU A 186 -8.91 8.53 -4.32
C GLU A 186 -8.71 7.33 -5.23
N ALA A 187 -9.44 6.24 -4.98
CA ALA A 187 -9.40 5.06 -5.82
C ALA A 187 -10.78 4.39 -5.91
N ASP A 188 -11.13 4.00 -7.13
CA ASP A 188 -12.35 3.27 -7.45
C ASP A 188 -12.04 1.95 -8.16
N PRO A 189 -11.70 0.88 -7.41
CA PRO A 189 -11.43 -0.43 -7.99
C PRO A 189 -12.72 -1.04 -8.54
N LYS A 190 -12.72 -1.36 -9.82
CA LYS A 190 -13.73 -2.19 -10.49
C LYS A 190 -13.17 -3.60 -10.65
N ILE A 191 -14.00 -4.60 -10.47
CA ILE A 191 -13.58 -6.00 -10.56
C ILE A 191 -14.51 -6.75 -11.49
N ARG A 192 -13.96 -7.66 -12.30
CA ARG A 192 -14.78 -8.52 -13.17
C ARG A 192 -15.44 -9.64 -12.38
N ASP A 193 -14.70 -10.24 -11.45
CA ASP A 193 -15.17 -11.38 -10.65
C ASP A 193 -14.61 -11.39 -9.22
N LEU A 194 -15.32 -12.07 -8.33
CA LEU A 194 -14.99 -12.18 -6.92
C LEU A 194 -15.36 -13.58 -6.40
N THR A 195 -14.43 -14.21 -5.67
CA THR A 195 -14.71 -15.44 -4.90
C THR A 195 -14.51 -15.18 -3.42
N ILE A 196 -15.49 -15.56 -2.61
CA ILE A 196 -15.46 -15.47 -1.14
C ILE A 196 -15.36 -16.88 -0.58
N LYS A 197 -14.40 -17.10 0.31
CA LYS A 197 -14.37 -18.23 1.23
C LYS A 197 -14.33 -17.67 2.64
N ALA A 198 -15.28 -18.07 3.48
CA ALA A 198 -15.32 -17.67 4.88
C ALA A 198 -15.93 -18.79 5.71
N ASN A 199 -15.70 -18.76 7.01
CA ASN A 199 -16.38 -19.63 7.97
C ASN A 199 -16.84 -18.83 9.18
N GLY A 200 -17.72 -19.43 9.99
CA GLY A 200 -18.14 -18.85 11.27
C GLY A 200 -18.98 -17.58 11.13
N ILE A 201 -19.70 -17.46 10.01
CA ILE A 201 -20.80 -16.51 9.81
C ILE A 201 -21.97 -16.91 10.72
N PHE A 202 -22.29 -18.21 10.74
CA PHE A 202 -23.26 -18.82 11.65
C PHE A 202 -22.62 -19.97 12.45
N PRO A 203 -23.12 -20.26 13.68
CA PRO A 203 -22.69 -21.45 14.43
C PRO A 203 -23.13 -22.77 13.80
N ASP A 204 -24.28 -22.75 13.11
CA ASP A 204 -24.82 -23.90 12.40
C ASP A 204 -24.12 -24.07 11.03
N PRO A 205 -23.53 -25.24 10.73
CA PRO A 205 -22.77 -25.44 9.50
C PRO A 205 -23.58 -25.31 8.21
N GLU A 206 -24.84 -25.74 8.21
CA GLU A 206 -25.70 -25.66 7.02
C GLU A 206 -26.06 -24.19 6.74
N LEU A 207 -26.38 -23.42 7.78
CA LEU A 207 -26.60 -21.98 7.65
C LEU A 207 -25.33 -21.22 7.23
N ASP A 208 -24.15 -21.65 7.71
CA ASP A 208 -22.86 -21.05 7.32
C ASP A 208 -22.58 -21.25 5.82
N GLU A 209 -22.84 -22.47 5.31
CA GLU A 209 -22.72 -22.78 3.88
C GLU A 209 -23.73 -22.00 3.03
N ILE A 210 -25.00 -21.95 3.45
CA ILE A 210 -26.02 -21.15 2.76
C ILE A 210 -25.61 -19.68 2.71
N ALA A 211 -25.14 -19.11 3.81
CA ALA A 211 -24.70 -17.72 3.86
C ALA A 211 -23.50 -17.46 2.93
N LEU A 212 -22.55 -18.38 2.86
CA LEU A 212 -21.41 -18.27 1.95
C LEU A 212 -21.83 -18.38 0.48
N ASN A 213 -22.76 -19.27 0.16
CA ASN A 213 -23.31 -19.41 -1.19
C ASN A 213 -24.07 -18.15 -1.61
N VAL A 214 -24.88 -17.57 -0.72
CA VAL A 214 -25.52 -16.26 -0.94
C VAL A 214 -24.46 -15.18 -1.18
N ALA A 215 -23.43 -15.10 -0.34
CA ALA A 215 -22.39 -14.09 -0.49
C ALA A 215 -21.66 -14.18 -1.84
N ASN A 216 -21.39 -15.40 -2.33
CA ASN A 216 -20.80 -15.60 -3.66
C ASN A 216 -21.80 -15.30 -4.80
N ASN A 217 -23.06 -15.70 -4.69
CA ASN A 217 -24.05 -15.45 -5.75
C ASN A 217 -24.39 -13.97 -5.91
N TYR A 218 -24.38 -13.22 -4.81
CA TYR A 218 -24.74 -11.79 -4.76
C TYR A 218 -23.51 -10.89 -4.54
N TRP A 219 -22.32 -11.36 -4.89
CA TRP A 219 -21.07 -10.64 -4.59
C TRP A 219 -21.04 -9.22 -5.18
N ARG A 220 -21.65 -9.01 -6.35
CA ARG A 220 -21.65 -7.71 -7.05
C ARG A 220 -22.37 -6.64 -6.24
N ASP A 221 -23.56 -6.97 -5.74
CA ASP A 221 -24.36 -6.07 -4.91
C ASP A 221 -23.65 -5.80 -3.58
N ILE A 222 -23.11 -6.85 -2.96
CA ILE A 222 -22.34 -6.73 -1.71
C ILE A 222 -21.10 -5.84 -1.92
N TYR A 223 -20.37 -6.03 -3.01
CA TYR A 223 -19.18 -5.24 -3.33
C TYR A 223 -19.52 -3.77 -3.52
N GLY A 224 -20.60 -3.47 -4.27
CA GLY A 224 -21.06 -2.09 -4.48
C GLY A 224 -21.44 -1.36 -3.18
N VAL A 225 -21.90 -2.10 -2.17
CA VAL A 225 -22.23 -1.58 -0.84
C VAL A 225 -20.99 -1.45 0.05
N ILE A 226 -20.11 -2.45 0.05
CA ILE A 226 -18.98 -2.53 0.98
C ILE A 226 -17.80 -1.66 0.54
N LEU A 227 -17.54 -1.54 -0.76
CA LEU A 227 -16.38 -0.79 -1.25
C LEU A 227 -16.38 0.67 -0.75
N PRO A 228 -17.47 1.47 -0.90
CA PRO A 228 -17.47 2.86 -0.42
C PRO A 228 -17.23 2.99 1.09
N GLU A 229 -17.83 2.09 1.88
CA GLU A 229 -17.77 2.10 3.34
C GLU A 229 -16.38 1.72 3.88
N THR A 230 -15.63 0.92 3.11
CA THR A 230 -14.29 0.48 3.50
C THR A 230 -13.17 1.43 3.07
N ARG A 231 -13.40 2.35 2.12
CA ARG A 231 -12.39 3.28 1.57
C ARG A 231 -11.59 4.00 2.67
N ARG A 232 -12.28 4.53 3.69
CA ARG A 232 -11.64 5.22 4.83
C ARG A 232 -10.67 4.34 5.64
N SER A 233 -10.77 3.02 5.50
CA SER A 233 -9.95 2.06 6.22
C SER A 233 -8.71 1.62 5.44
N TRP A 234 -8.74 1.59 4.11
CA TRP A 234 -7.63 1.09 3.29
C TRP A 234 -6.91 2.16 2.47
N LEU A 235 -7.57 3.26 2.06
CA LEU A 235 -6.90 4.36 1.35
C LEU A 235 -5.73 4.96 2.16
N PRO A 236 -5.86 5.21 3.48
CA PRO A 236 -4.73 5.72 4.27
C PRO A 236 -3.57 4.73 4.40
N VAL A 237 -3.86 3.42 4.33
CA VAL A 237 -2.81 2.38 4.33
C VAL A 237 -2.07 2.41 3.00
N LEU A 238 -2.81 2.46 1.88
CA LEU A 238 -2.23 2.56 0.54
C LEU A 238 -1.37 3.82 0.39
N LEU A 239 -1.88 4.98 0.80
CA LEU A 239 -1.14 6.24 0.78
C LEU A 239 0.18 6.16 1.56
N ARG A 240 0.13 5.54 2.75
CA ARG A 240 1.32 5.37 3.59
C ARG A 240 2.36 4.48 2.92
N VAL A 241 1.95 3.32 2.41
CA VAL A 241 2.84 2.37 1.72
C VAL A 241 3.49 3.02 0.51
N ILE A 242 2.71 3.74 -0.31
CA ILE A 242 3.24 4.45 -1.48
C ILE A 242 4.26 5.51 -1.05
N ASN A 243 3.94 6.35 -0.06
CA ASN A 243 4.86 7.39 0.41
C ASN A 243 6.11 6.82 1.09
N GLN A 244 6.02 5.67 1.77
CA GLN A 244 7.17 4.96 2.32
C GLN A 244 8.13 4.48 1.24
N ALA A 245 7.62 4.13 0.06
CA ALA A 245 8.46 3.83 -1.10
C ALA A 245 9.02 5.13 -1.72
N LEU A 246 8.16 6.11 -2.03
CA LEU A 246 8.55 7.33 -2.76
C LEU A 246 9.56 8.23 -2.03
N ILE A 247 9.56 8.25 -0.70
CA ILE A 247 10.58 9.00 0.06
C ILE A 247 12.00 8.45 -0.14
N ASN A 248 12.09 7.21 -0.61
CA ASN A 248 13.33 6.57 -0.99
C ASN A 248 13.49 6.50 -2.50
N VAL A 249 12.89 7.42 -3.28
CA VAL A 249 13.11 7.52 -4.74
C VAL A 249 13.16 9.01 -5.13
N PRO A 250 14.36 9.62 -5.20
CA PRO A 250 14.53 10.99 -5.67
C PRO A 250 13.98 11.16 -7.08
N ILE A 251 13.22 12.22 -7.29
CA ILE A 251 12.75 12.68 -8.60
C ILE A 251 13.94 12.85 -9.54
N ASP A 252 15.05 13.40 -9.04
CA ASP A 252 16.22 13.76 -9.86
C ASP A 252 16.94 12.55 -10.47
N ASP A 253 16.73 11.35 -9.92
CA ASP A 253 17.33 10.13 -10.45
C ASP A 253 16.62 9.62 -11.69
N PHE A 254 15.33 9.97 -11.86
CA PHE A 254 14.52 9.52 -12.99
C PHE A 254 13.86 10.64 -13.78
N LEU A 255 13.92 11.90 -13.37
CA LEU A 255 13.50 13.07 -14.13
C LEU A 255 14.70 14.00 -14.33
N GLN A 256 15.12 14.16 -15.59
CA GLN A 256 16.23 15.03 -15.97
C GLN A 256 15.70 16.28 -16.66
N SER A 257 16.14 17.46 -16.21
CA SER A 257 15.90 18.70 -16.94
C SER A 257 16.42 18.58 -18.37
N SER A 258 15.59 18.91 -19.36
CA SER A 258 16.05 19.05 -20.75
C SER A 258 17.09 20.18 -20.82
N GLU A 259 18.32 19.86 -21.24
CA GLU A 259 19.34 20.86 -21.61
C GLU A 259 18.89 21.74 -22.79
#